data_AF-A0A3M6UMF2-F1
#
_entry.id   AF-A0A3M6UMF2-F1
#
_cell.length_a   1.000
_cell.length_b   1.000
_cell.length_c   1.000
_cell.angle_alpha   90.00
_cell.angle_beta   90.00
_cell.angle_gamma   90.00
#
_symmetry.space_group_name_H-M   'P 1'
#
loop_
_entity.id
_entity.type
_entity.pdbx_description
1 polymer ?
#
loop_
_entity_poly.entity_id
_entity_poly.type
_entity_poly.pdbx_seq_one_letter_code
_entity_poly.pdbx_strand_id
1 'polypeptide(L)'
;MTSDSLPRSYLVKQCRDELNKMCKIEPLNAKFEGAKVTCVETVFKIHISDFFKQNSDFDPITDKIKIKINGDGARMTRNSNFTLLSFSILQTEESVMSAKGNRTLGIVNGTESYHTIKESFQSIFNEVNDLTATGKMNVDGQEVKTEFYLGDDYKFILLMLGLKGATSNYACASKHTKIIAGESTMTSQVTTLPPQQEQ
;
A
#
# COMPACT_ATOMS: atom_id res chain seq x y z
N MET A 1 37.66 -12.18 12.19
CA MET A 1 37.66 -12.53 10.75
C MET A 1 36.75 -11.55 10.04
N THR A 2 37.29 -10.51 9.42
CA THR A 2 36.56 -9.66 8.47
C THR A 2 37.20 -9.94 7.12
N SER A 3 36.50 -10.64 6.24
CA SER A 3 36.96 -10.83 4.87
C SER A 3 36.80 -9.50 4.11
N ASP A 4 37.75 -9.18 3.23
CA ASP A 4 37.70 -8.00 2.35
C ASP A 4 36.48 -7.98 1.40
N SER A 5 35.67 -9.04 1.41
CA SER A 5 34.41 -9.17 0.69
C SER A 5 33.21 -8.54 1.40
N LEU A 6 33.33 -8.11 2.66
CA LEU A 6 32.23 -7.47 3.36
C LEU A 6 32.17 -5.96 3.03
N PRO A 7 30.99 -5.43 2.66
CA PRO A 7 30.86 -4.04 2.27
C PRO A 7 31.26 -3.10 3.42
N ARG A 8 32.09 -2.11 3.10
CA ARG A 8 32.56 -1.12 4.08
C ARG A 8 31.37 -0.30 4.57
N SER A 9 31.27 -0.09 5.88
CA SER A 9 30.15 0.60 6.53
C SER A 9 29.86 2.00 5.96
N TYR A 10 30.89 2.74 5.54
CA TYR A 10 30.71 4.04 4.90
C TYR A 10 30.07 3.96 3.51
N LEU A 11 30.34 2.89 2.73
CA LEU A 11 29.69 2.68 1.42
C LEU A 11 28.21 2.36 1.61
N VAL A 12 27.88 1.55 2.62
CA VAL A 12 26.48 1.27 2.99
C VAL A 12 25.76 2.56 3.41
N LYS A 13 26.42 3.42 4.21
CA LYS A 13 25.87 4.71 4.60
C LYS A 13 25.65 5.63 3.40
N GLN A 14 26.64 5.73 2.50
CA GLN A 14 26.53 6.54 1.29
C GLN A 14 25.40 6.06 0.38
N CYS A 15 25.29 4.74 0.14
CA CYS A 15 24.18 4.17 -0.63
C CYS A 15 22.83 4.47 0.04
N ARG A 16 22.73 4.38 1.37
CA ARG A 16 21.52 4.74 2.11
C ARG A 16 21.18 6.22 1.93
N ASP A 17 22.17 7.10 2.01
CA ASP A 17 21.97 8.54 1.84
C ASP A 17 21.52 8.87 0.40
N GLU A 18 22.08 8.23 -0.62
CA GLU A 18 21.61 8.36 -2.01
C GLU A 18 20.19 7.82 -2.21
N LEU A 19 19.85 6.66 -1.61
CA LEU A 19 18.49 6.11 -1.66
C LEU A 19 17.47 7.06 -1.00
N ASN A 20 17.84 7.67 0.13
CA ASN A 20 17.01 8.63 0.85
C ASN A 20 16.75 9.92 0.04
N LYS A 21 17.61 10.28 -0.92
CA LYS A 21 17.36 11.43 -1.82
C LYS A 21 16.19 11.14 -2.77
N MET A 22 15.98 9.87 -3.15
CA MET A 22 14.90 9.47 -4.07
C MET A 22 13.57 9.26 -3.33
N CYS A 23 13.62 8.59 -2.18
CA CYS A 23 12.46 8.34 -1.35
C CYS A 23 12.87 8.39 0.11
N LYS A 24 12.42 9.44 0.82
CA LYS A 24 12.63 9.54 2.26
C LYS A 24 11.75 8.49 2.95
N ILE A 25 12.42 7.58 3.65
CA ILE A 25 11.80 6.52 4.45
C ILE A 25 11.86 6.94 5.92
N GLU A 26 10.71 6.86 6.59
CA GLU A 26 10.57 7.20 8.00
C GLU A 26 10.25 5.96 8.82
N PRO A 27 10.71 5.87 10.07
CA PRO A 27 10.31 4.79 10.95
C PRO A 27 8.79 4.86 11.20
N LEU A 28 8.19 3.69 11.36
CA LEU A 28 6.82 3.58 11.84
C LEU A 28 6.72 4.03 13.30
N ASN A 29 5.49 4.25 13.76
CA ASN A 29 5.15 4.53 15.15
C ASN A 29 5.91 3.61 16.13
N ALA A 30 6.36 4.16 17.27
CA ALA A 30 7.26 3.48 18.20
C ALA A 30 6.77 2.13 18.78
N LYS A 31 5.48 1.81 18.64
CA LYS A 31 4.90 0.54 19.12
C LYS A 31 5.29 -0.65 18.24
N PHE A 32 5.50 -0.44 16.95
CA PHE A 32 5.92 -1.49 16.03
C PHE A 32 7.16 -1.05 15.25
N GLU A 33 8.15 -1.95 15.19
CA GLU A 33 9.32 -1.70 14.37
C GLU A 33 8.92 -1.77 12.89
N GLY A 34 9.39 -0.82 12.10
CA GLY A 34 9.20 -0.84 10.65
C GLY A 34 9.40 0.54 10.06
N ALA A 35 9.02 0.69 8.79
CA ALA A 35 9.25 1.90 8.04
C ALA A 35 8.15 2.18 7.03
N LYS A 36 7.94 3.45 6.71
CA LYS A 36 6.99 3.92 5.70
C LYS A 36 7.60 5.01 4.83
N VAL A 37 6.96 5.28 3.70
CA VAL A 37 7.24 6.46 2.90
C VAL A 37 6.85 7.72 3.68
N THR A 38 7.62 8.81 3.51
CA THR A 38 7.32 10.10 4.16
C THR A 38 5.98 10.67 3.70
N CYS A 39 5.69 10.63 2.39
CA CYS A 39 4.46 11.16 1.81
C CYS A 39 3.95 10.25 0.69
N VAL A 40 2.74 9.72 0.86
CA VAL A 40 2.08 8.82 -0.08
C VAL A 40 1.78 9.52 -1.39
N GLU A 41 1.28 10.76 -1.32
CA GLU A 41 0.94 11.55 -2.51
C GLU A 41 2.17 11.77 -3.42
N THR A 42 3.33 12.08 -2.83
CA THR A 42 4.57 12.29 -3.60
C THR A 42 5.00 11.01 -4.32
N VAL A 43 4.91 9.87 -3.64
CA VAL A 43 5.23 8.56 -4.24
C VAL A 43 4.29 8.24 -5.39
N PHE A 44 2.98 8.49 -5.24
CA PHE A 44 2.03 8.34 -6.34
C PHE A 44 2.36 9.25 -7.51
N LYS A 45 2.64 10.55 -7.27
CA LYS A 45 2.99 11.50 -8.34
C LYS A 45 4.20 11.06 -9.15
N ILE A 46 5.26 10.58 -8.48
CA ILE A 46 6.47 10.08 -9.16
C ILE A 46 6.11 8.93 -10.10
N HIS A 47 5.35 7.94 -9.60
CA HIS A 47 5.01 6.76 -10.39
C HIS A 47 3.98 7.03 -11.48
N ILE A 48 3.06 7.99 -11.28
CA ILE A 48 2.12 8.43 -12.32
C ILE A 48 2.88 9.20 -13.42
N SER A 49 3.83 10.06 -13.06
CA SER A 49 4.71 10.74 -14.03
C SER A 49 5.49 9.73 -14.88
N ASP A 50 6.05 8.70 -14.24
CA ASP A 50 6.75 7.63 -14.96
C ASP A 50 5.83 6.79 -15.85
N PHE A 51 4.58 6.59 -15.44
CA PHE A 51 3.56 5.96 -16.26
C PHE A 51 3.24 6.78 -17.51
N PHE A 52 3.10 8.12 -17.39
CA PHE A 52 2.86 9.00 -18.54
C PHE A 52 4.01 8.99 -19.55
N LYS A 53 5.27 8.94 -19.08
CA LYS A 53 6.43 8.85 -19.97
C LYS A 53 6.45 7.55 -20.78
N GLN A 54 5.86 6.48 -20.24
CA GLN A 54 5.82 5.16 -20.88
C GLN A 54 4.56 4.95 -21.73
N ASN A 55 3.51 5.76 -21.52
CA ASN A 55 2.21 5.63 -22.15
C ASN A 55 1.76 6.98 -22.71
N SER A 56 2.27 7.35 -23.90
CA SER A 56 1.97 8.62 -24.57
C SER A 56 0.51 8.79 -24.97
N ASP A 57 -0.22 7.68 -25.07
CA ASP A 57 -1.59 7.65 -25.60
C ASP A 57 -2.64 7.84 -24.49
N PHE A 58 -2.21 7.89 -23.23
CA PHE A 58 -3.09 8.14 -22.09
C PHE A 58 -3.50 9.61 -22.06
N ASP A 59 -4.80 9.91 -21.97
CA ASP A 59 -5.31 11.27 -21.87
C ASP A 59 -5.68 11.60 -20.41
N PRO A 60 -4.89 12.42 -19.69
CA PRO A 60 -5.13 12.72 -18.28
C PRO A 60 -6.43 13.47 -17.99
N ILE A 61 -7.06 14.07 -19.00
CA ILE A 61 -8.31 14.83 -18.87
C ILE A 61 -9.52 13.90 -18.87
N THR A 62 -9.53 12.93 -19.78
CA THR A 62 -10.65 12.02 -19.99
C THR A 62 -10.50 10.71 -19.22
N ASP A 63 -9.29 10.17 -19.16
CA ASP A 63 -8.99 8.91 -18.48
C ASP A 63 -8.78 9.11 -16.97
N LYS A 64 -8.93 8.02 -16.22
CA LYS A 64 -8.72 7.99 -14.76
C LYS A 64 -7.59 7.05 -14.44
N ILE A 65 -6.65 7.47 -13.59
CA ILE A 65 -5.64 6.58 -13.03
C ILE A 65 -6.25 5.73 -11.92
N LYS A 66 -6.16 4.42 -12.05
CA LYS A 66 -6.64 3.44 -11.08
C LYS A 66 -5.47 2.95 -10.24
N ILE A 67 -5.52 3.22 -8.95
CA ILE A 67 -4.48 2.87 -7.99
C ILE A 67 -5.02 1.76 -7.10
N LYS A 68 -4.35 0.61 -7.08
CA LYS A 68 -4.69 -0.51 -6.22
C LYS A 68 -3.74 -0.58 -5.04
N ILE A 69 -4.29 -0.60 -3.83
CA ILE A 69 -3.57 -0.79 -2.57
C ILE A 69 -3.65 -2.27 -2.19
N ASN A 70 -2.48 -2.83 -1.89
CA ASN A 70 -2.24 -4.24 -1.62
C ASN A 70 -1.54 -4.37 -0.26
N GLY A 71 -1.68 -5.49 0.42
CA GLY A 71 -0.82 -5.83 1.54
C GLY A 71 -0.74 -7.33 1.80
N ASP A 72 0.45 -7.78 2.18
CA ASP A 72 0.78 -9.19 2.36
C ASP A 72 1.56 -9.40 3.67
N GLY A 73 1.25 -10.49 4.35
CA GLY A 73 1.89 -10.93 5.57
C GLY A 73 2.85 -12.09 5.31
N ALA A 74 4.16 -11.83 5.36
CA ALA A 74 5.19 -12.84 5.17
C ALA A 74 5.85 -13.22 6.50
N ARG A 75 5.81 -14.51 6.84
CA ARG A 75 6.64 -15.08 7.91
C ARG A 75 8.05 -15.36 7.39
N MET A 76 9.00 -14.49 7.73
CA MET A 76 10.38 -14.59 7.26
C MET A 76 11.23 -15.51 8.13
N THR A 77 10.97 -15.55 9.43
CA THR A 77 11.66 -16.47 10.36
C THR A 77 10.68 -17.07 11.37
N ARG A 78 11.17 -17.92 12.28
CA ARG A 78 10.34 -18.43 13.38
C ARG A 78 9.73 -17.29 14.22
N ASN A 79 10.46 -16.17 14.35
CA ASN A 79 10.14 -15.07 15.26
C ASN A 79 9.89 -13.73 14.55
N SER A 80 10.06 -13.66 13.22
CA SER A 80 9.91 -12.43 12.44
C SER A 80 8.81 -12.61 11.42
N ASN A 81 7.76 -11.80 11.56
CA ASN A 81 6.67 -11.68 10.61
C ASN A 81 6.72 -10.24 10.09
N PHE A 82 6.67 -10.07 8.78
CA PHE A 82 6.59 -8.76 8.17
C PHE A 82 5.25 -8.62 7.47
N THR A 83 4.55 -7.53 7.73
CA THR A 83 3.40 -7.13 6.93
C THR A 83 3.82 -5.97 6.05
N LEU A 84 3.66 -6.14 4.75
CA LEU A 84 3.98 -5.14 3.75
C LEU A 84 2.69 -4.49 3.26
N LEU A 85 2.73 -3.17 3.09
CA LEU A 85 1.69 -2.41 2.40
C LEU A 85 2.31 -1.85 1.13
N SER A 86 1.67 -2.10 0.00
CA SER A 86 2.16 -1.71 -1.32
C SER A 86 1.02 -1.19 -2.19
N PHE A 87 1.38 -0.65 -3.36
CA PHE A 87 0.42 -0.23 -4.36
C PHE A 87 0.87 -0.57 -5.77
N SER A 88 -0.08 -0.55 -6.70
CA SER A 88 0.14 -0.72 -8.14
C SER A 88 -0.78 0.20 -8.94
N ILE A 89 -0.36 0.59 -10.14
CA ILE A 89 -1.19 1.32 -11.11
C ILE A 89 -1.78 0.27 -12.05
N LEU A 90 -3.11 0.14 -12.09
CA LEU A 90 -3.77 -0.97 -12.76
C LEU A 90 -3.68 -0.94 -14.29
N GLN A 91 -3.49 0.24 -14.86
CA GLN A 91 -3.37 0.39 -16.32
C GLN A 91 -2.03 -0.06 -16.87
N THR A 92 -1.09 -0.45 -16.02
CA THR A 92 0.22 -0.94 -16.44
C THR A 92 0.20 -2.44 -16.79
N GLU A 93 -0.98 -2.98 -17.13
CA GLU A 93 -1.28 -4.35 -17.60
C GLU A 93 -0.39 -5.45 -16.99
N GLU A 94 0.44 -6.12 -17.81
CA GLU A 94 1.30 -7.25 -17.41
C GLU A 94 2.21 -6.90 -16.21
N SER A 95 2.58 -5.63 -16.04
CA SER A 95 3.46 -5.24 -14.95
C SER A 95 2.77 -5.29 -13.59
N VAL A 96 1.43 -5.17 -13.52
CA VAL A 96 0.64 -5.27 -12.28
C VAL A 96 0.80 -6.64 -11.63
N MET A 97 0.86 -7.68 -12.46
CA MET A 97 1.04 -9.07 -12.04
C MET A 97 2.52 -9.41 -11.75
N SER A 98 3.43 -8.46 -11.98
CA SER A 98 4.87 -8.62 -11.76
C SER A 98 5.31 -7.91 -10.49
N ALA A 99 6.42 -8.38 -9.90
CA ALA A 99 7.08 -7.69 -8.80
C ALA A 99 7.52 -6.25 -9.18
N LYS A 100 7.66 -5.95 -10.48
CA LYS A 100 8.05 -4.61 -10.96
C LYS A 100 6.92 -3.59 -10.89
N GLY A 101 5.65 -4.02 -10.92
CA GLY A 101 4.50 -3.12 -10.83
C GLY A 101 4.04 -2.83 -9.40
N ASN A 102 4.50 -3.61 -8.43
CA ASN A 102 4.18 -3.43 -7.02
C ASN A 102 5.23 -2.55 -6.32
N ARG A 103 4.78 -1.48 -5.68
CA ARG A 103 5.62 -0.47 -5.02
C ARG A 103 5.29 -0.37 -3.54
N THR A 104 6.27 -0.47 -2.68
CA THR A 104 6.06 -0.49 -1.23
C THR A 104 5.75 0.91 -0.67
N LEU A 105 4.67 1.02 0.12
CA LEU A 105 4.32 2.20 0.92
C LEU A 105 4.83 2.09 2.35
N GLY A 106 4.81 0.88 2.92
CA GLY A 106 5.29 0.63 4.27
C GLY A 106 5.52 -0.84 4.57
N ILE A 107 6.33 -1.09 5.59
CA ILE A 107 6.69 -2.42 6.09
C ILE A 107 6.67 -2.35 7.60
N VAL A 108 5.99 -3.30 8.24
CA VAL A 108 5.99 -3.46 9.70
C VAL A 108 6.48 -4.86 10.08
N ASN A 109 7.35 -4.93 11.07
CA ASN A 109 7.70 -6.16 11.77
C ASN A 109 6.58 -6.48 12.77
N GLY A 110 5.62 -7.28 12.33
CA GLY A 110 4.44 -7.66 13.07
C GLY A 110 3.62 -8.70 12.32
N THR A 111 2.78 -9.40 13.07
CA THR A 111 1.81 -10.33 12.46
C THR A 111 0.79 -9.55 11.65
N GLU A 112 0.35 -10.16 10.55
CA GLU A 112 -0.75 -9.69 9.72
C GLU A 112 -2.07 -9.80 10.50
N SER A 113 -2.34 -8.78 11.30
CA SER A 113 -3.53 -8.66 12.13
C SER A 113 -4.15 -7.28 11.95
N TYR A 114 -5.46 -7.18 12.14
CA TYR A 114 -6.17 -5.91 12.06
C TYR A 114 -5.53 -4.84 12.95
N HIS A 115 -5.16 -5.22 14.18
CA HIS A 115 -4.56 -4.32 15.15
C HIS A 115 -3.20 -3.77 14.70
N THR A 116 -2.31 -4.65 14.24
CA THR A 116 -0.99 -4.27 13.70
C THR A 116 -1.16 -3.30 12.54
N ILE A 117 -1.99 -3.66 11.55
CA ILE A 117 -2.15 -2.87 10.32
C ILE A 117 -2.79 -1.51 10.62
N LYS A 118 -3.85 -1.50 11.42
CA LYS A 118 -4.55 -0.28 11.81
C LYS A 118 -3.63 0.70 12.52
N GLU A 119 -2.86 0.26 13.51
CA GLU A 119 -1.98 1.15 14.27
C GLU A 119 -0.75 1.55 13.46
N SER A 120 -0.10 0.61 12.77
CA SER A 120 1.14 0.89 12.03
C SER A 120 0.91 1.76 10.81
N PHE A 121 -0.07 1.43 9.98
CA PHE A 121 -0.30 2.13 8.72
C PHE A 121 -1.37 3.22 8.81
N GLN A 122 -1.77 3.63 10.02
CA GLN A 122 -2.77 4.69 10.24
C GLN A 122 -2.49 5.97 9.44
N SER A 123 -1.24 6.43 9.49
CA SER A 123 -0.82 7.65 8.76
C SER A 123 -0.99 7.51 7.25
N ILE A 124 -0.57 6.36 6.70
CA ILE A 124 -0.72 6.05 5.27
C ILE A 124 -2.19 6.01 4.88
N PHE A 125 -3.03 5.35 5.68
CA PHE A 125 -4.46 5.27 5.39
C PHE A 125 -5.16 6.63 5.46
N ASN A 126 -4.77 7.50 6.40
CA ASN A 126 -5.30 8.86 6.43
C ASN A 126 -4.96 9.61 5.14
N GLU A 127 -3.69 9.57 4.70
CA GLU A 127 -3.27 10.19 3.43
C GLU A 127 -4.04 9.62 2.23
N VAL A 128 -4.19 8.29 2.15
CA VAL A 128 -4.95 7.65 1.05
C VAL A 128 -6.43 8.04 1.09
N ASN A 129 -7.04 8.13 2.27
CA ASN A 129 -8.43 8.53 2.43
C ASN A 129 -8.65 9.98 1.98
N ASP A 130 -7.75 10.89 2.33
CA ASP A 130 -7.80 12.29 1.91
C ASP A 130 -7.67 12.41 0.37
N LEU A 131 -6.78 11.63 -0.23
CA LEU A 131 -6.62 11.54 -1.69
C LEU A 131 -7.85 10.93 -2.37
N THR A 132 -8.47 9.91 -1.76
CA THR A 132 -9.68 9.28 -2.26
C THR A 132 -10.87 10.23 -2.21
N ALA A 133 -10.98 11.04 -1.14
CA ALA A 133 -12.02 12.06 -1.00
C ALA A 133 -11.88 13.18 -2.04
N THR A 134 -10.64 13.56 -2.37
CA THR A 134 -10.36 14.55 -3.41
C THR A 134 -10.62 13.98 -4.81
N GLY A 135 -10.28 12.70 -5.04
CA GLY A 135 -10.50 11.97 -6.30
C GLY A 135 -9.67 12.50 -7.48
N LYS A 136 -8.69 13.35 -7.21
CA LYS A 136 -7.83 13.99 -8.21
C LYS A 136 -6.44 14.27 -7.65
N MET A 137 -5.44 14.33 -8.51
CA MET A 137 -4.07 14.72 -8.16
C MET A 137 -3.46 15.60 -9.24
N ASN A 138 -2.64 16.58 -8.84
CA ASN A 138 -1.84 17.37 -9.77
C ASN A 138 -0.47 16.71 -9.97
N VAL A 139 -0.21 16.20 -11.18
CA VAL A 139 1.03 15.54 -11.59
C VAL A 139 1.61 16.34 -12.76
N ASP A 140 2.85 16.81 -12.63
CA ASP A 140 3.56 17.59 -13.68
C ASP A 140 2.75 18.78 -14.23
N GLY A 141 1.94 19.43 -13.38
CA GLY A 141 1.11 20.58 -13.74
C GLY A 141 -0.24 20.21 -14.36
N GLN A 142 -0.56 18.92 -14.49
CA GLN A 142 -1.83 18.42 -15.03
C GLN A 142 -2.70 17.83 -13.92
N GLU A 143 -4.00 18.16 -13.94
CA GLU A 143 -4.98 17.58 -13.02
C GLU A 143 -5.47 16.24 -13.57
N VAL A 144 -5.17 15.16 -12.85
CA VAL A 144 -5.49 13.79 -13.22
C VAL A 144 -6.56 13.25 -12.27
N LYS A 145 -7.60 12.60 -12.82
CA LYS A 145 -8.60 11.91 -12.00
C LYS A 145 -8.02 10.61 -11.48
N THR A 146 -8.23 10.33 -10.19
CA THR A 146 -7.73 9.13 -9.54
C THR A 146 -8.87 8.30 -8.95
N GLU A 147 -8.71 6.98 -8.97
CA GLU A 147 -9.66 6.04 -8.39
C GLU A 147 -8.91 4.96 -7.61
N PHE A 148 -9.30 4.74 -6.36
CA PHE A 148 -8.61 3.83 -5.44
C PHE A 148 -9.35 2.51 -5.28
N TYR A 149 -8.58 1.44 -5.35
CA TYR A 149 -9.02 0.07 -5.18
C TYR A 149 -8.24 -0.57 -4.04
N LEU A 150 -8.92 -1.35 -3.22
CA LEU A 150 -8.30 -2.31 -2.32
C LEU A 150 -8.31 -3.66 -3.05
N GLY A 151 -7.17 -4.31 -3.13
CA GLY A 151 -7.19 -5.71 -3.55
C GLY A 151 -5.93 -6.42 -3.14
N ASP A 152 -6.10 -7.62 -2.64
CA ASP A 152 -5.03 -8.56 -2.38
C ASP A 152 -5.66 -9.95 -2.19
N ASP A 153 -4.96 -10.86 -1.53
CA ASP A 153 -5.55 -12.08 -1.02
C ASP A 153 -6.84 -11.80 -0.22
N TYR A 154 -7.75 -12.78 -0.24
CA TYR A 154 -9.05 -12.61 0.39
C TYR A 154 -8.91 -12.38 1.91
N LYS A 155 -7.88 -12.97 2.52
CA LYS A 155 -7.62 -12.86 3.95
C LYS A 155 -7.32 -11.40 4.35
N PHE A 156 -6.46 -10.72 3.60
CA PHE A 156 -6.09 -9.34 3.79
C PHE A 156 -7.27 -8.39 3.56
N ILE A 157 -8.06 -8.64 2.51
CA ILE A 157 -9.30 -7.88 2.26
C ILE A 157 -10.24 -8.00 3.47
N LEU A 158 -10.46 -9.21 3.98
CA LEU A 158 -11.30 -9.41 5.16
C LEU A 158 -10.73 -8.72 6.40
N LEU A 159 -9.41 -8.77 6.60
CA LEU A 159 -8.74 -8.05 7.67
C LEU A 159 -8.98 -6.55 7.54
N MET A 160 -8.83 -5.95 6.36
CA MET A 160 -9.05 -4.50 6.17
C MET A 160 -10.49 -4.09 6.43
N LEU A 161 -11.45 -4.97 6.11
CA LEU A 161 -12.87 -4.76 6.37
C LEU A 161 -13.28 -5.04 7.83
N GLY A 162 -12.36 -5.54 8.66
CA GLY A 162 -12.66 -5.94 10.05
C GLY A 162 -13.57 -7.17 10.13
N LEU A 163 -13.61 -7.99 9.07
CA LEU A 163 -14.41 -9.21 9.00
C LEU A 163 -13.64 -10.40 9.59
N LYS A 164 -14.38 -11.43 9.99
CA LYS A 164 -13.80 -12.69 10.45
C LYS A 164 -13.15 -13.42 9.26
N GLY A 165 -12.21 -14.32 9.56
CA GLY A 165 -11.44 -15.04 8.55
C GLY A 165 -12.30 -15.79 7.53
N ALA A 166 -11.68 -16.15 6.40
CA ALA A 166 -12.35 -16.72 5.23
C ALA A 166 -13.19 -17.98 5.51
N THR A 167 -12.87 -18.72 6.59
CA THR A 167 -13.59 -19.94 7.02
C THR A 167 -14.77 -19.66 7.95
N SER A 168 -15.07 -18.40 8.25
CA SER A 168 -16.15 -18.01 9.18
C SER A 168 -17.50 -17.86 8.50
N ASN A 169 -18.58 -18.02 9.27
CA ASN A 169 -19.96 -17.80 8.80
C ASN A 169 -20.25 -16.36 8.36
N TYR A 170 -19.39 -15.40 8.74
CA TYR A 170 -19.51 -13.97 8.42
C TYR A 170 -18.31 -13.46 7.61
N ALA A 171 -17.80 -14.29 6.70
CA ALA A 171 -16.66 -13.95 5.85
C ALA A 171 -17.04 -13.23 4.54
N CYS A 172 -18.32 -12.93 4.26
CA CYS A 172 -18.73 -12.45 2.95
C CYS A 172 -18.50 -10.93 2.78
N ALA A 173 -17.50 -10.54 1.99
CA ALA A 173 -17.19 -9.14 1.69
C ALA A 173 -18.17 -8.48 0.70
N SER A 174 -18.96 -9.26 -0.05
CA SER A 174 -19.80 -8.77 -1.16
C SER A 174 -20.88 -7.75 -0.76
N LYS A 175 -21.28 -7.71 0.52
CA LYS A 175 -22.24 -6.73 1.05
C LYS A 175 -21.60 -5.39 1.44
N HIS A 176 -20.28 -5.35 1.55
CA HIS A 176 -19.53 -4.19 2.03
C HIS A 176 -18.71 -3.51 0.93
N THR A 177 -18.63 -4.09 -0.28
CA THR A 177 -17.82 -3.52 -1.36
C THR A 177 -18.35 -3.88 -2.73
N LYS A 178 -18.27 -2.95 -3.70
CA LYS A 178 -18.39 -3.29 -5.12
C LYS A 178 -17.12 -4.06 -5.50
N ILE A 179 -17.24 -5.39 -5.55
CA ILE A 179 -16.18 -6.29 -6.01
C ILE A 179 -16.29 -6.39 -7.53
N ILE A 180 -15.40 -5.73 -8.26
CA ILE A 180 -15.20 -5.97 -9.69
C ILE A 180 -14.14 -7.06 -9.77
N ALA A 181 -14.56 -8.31 -10.02
CA ALA A 181 -13.70 -9.45 -10.33
C ALA A 181 -12.30 -9.45 -9.68
N GLY A 182 -12.23 -9.57 -8.34
CA GLY A 182 -10.96 -9.63 -7.60
C GLY A 182 -10.44 -8.28 -7.08
N GLU A 183 -11.14 -7.18 -7.33
CA GLU A 183 -10.80 -5.83 -6.84
C GLU A 183 -12.00 -5.20 -6.15
N SER A 184 -11.75 -4.61 -4.98
CA SER A 184 -12.77 -4.01 -4.13
C SER A 184 -12.59 -2.49 -4.15
N THR A 185 -13.57 -1.72 -4.65
CA THR A 185 -13.46 -0.25 -4.63
C THR A 185 -13.53 0.28 -3.19
N MET A 186 -12.54 1.07 -2.74
CA MET A 186 -12.62 1.72 -1.43
C MET A 186 -13.76 2.75 -1.46
N THR A 187 -14.89 2.41 -0.85
CA THR A 187 -15.98 3.34 -0.63
C THR A 187 -15.85 3.89 0.79
N SER A 188 -15.81 5.21 0.93
CA SER A 188 -15.77 5.92 2.21
C SER A 188 -17.08 5.69 2.97
N GLN A 189 -17.22 4.51 3.56
CA GLN A 189 -18.13 4.21 4.65
C GLN A 189 -17.43 3.22 5.57
N VAL A 190 -16.45 3.72 6.33
CA VAL A 190 -16.12 3.11 7.62
C VAL A 190 -17.28 3.46 8.56
N THR A 191 -18.42 2.82 8.35
CA THR A 191 -19.50 2.85 9.33
C THR A 191 -18.99 1.98 10.47
N THR A 192 -18.70 2.62 11.59
CA THR A 192 -18.33 1.98 12.85
C THR A 192 -19.30 0.85 13.17
N LEU A 193 -18.90 -0.40 12.95
CA LEU A 193 -19.59 -1.54 13.52
C LEU A 193 -19.39 -1.48 15.04
N PRO A 194 -20.45 -1.62 15.86
CA PRO A 194 -20.30 -1.66 17.31
C PRO A 194 -19.42 -2.86 17.69
N PRO A 195 -18.61 -2.75 18.76
CA PRO A 195 -17.75 -3.83 19.20
C PRO A 195 -18.63 -5.02 19.57
N GLN A 196 -18.57 -6.10 18.78
CA GLN A 196 -19.26 -7.34 19.12
C GLN A 196 -18.35 -8.17 20.00
N GLN A 197 -18.86 -8.40 21.22
CA GLN A 197 -18.24 -9.11 22.33
C GLN A 197 -17.76 -10.50 21.92
N GLU A 198 -16.58 -10.88 22.42
CA GLU A 198 -16.07 -12.25 22.37
C GLU A 198 -17.05 -13.21 23.05
N GLN A 199 -17.50 -14.22 22.29
CA GLN A 199 -17.92 -15.53 22.77
C GLN A 199 -17.23 -16.59 21.93
#